data_AF-A0A2P2MR33-F1
#
_entry.id   AF-A0A2P2MR33-F1
#
_cell.length_a   1.000
_cell.length_b   1.000
_cell.length_c   1.000
_cell.angle_alpha   90.00
_cell.angle_beta   90.00
_cell.angle_gamma   90.00
#
_symmetry.space_group_name_H-M   'P 1'
#
loop_
_entity.id
_entity.type
_entity.pdbx_description
1 polymer ?
#
loop_
_entity_poly.entity_id
_entity_poly.type
_entity_poly.pdbx_seq_one_letter_code
_entity_poly.pdbx_strand_id
1 'polypeptide(L)'
;MLLQQSSLYGYKKMTIPSKGFIEGSFPDELKEALQSVAAELGDVVDDIGAVELTRLTGAFTNEVYQINWPTKNGDPSQKILLRVYGDGIEVFFNRDNEIRTFEYMSRHGHGPRLLCRFPNGRLEEFIHARTLSAADLRKHETAVLVAAKLREFHNLDMPGPRNVLLWNRIRDWIRVAKSICSPRDAEEFRLCVIKEEVNMLEKQLSQDHQEIGFCHNDLQYGNLMLDEETRTITIIVSLLCSFLKIYESSLFICLLC
;
A
#
# COMPACT_ATOMS: atom_id res chain seq x y z
N MET A 1 0.77 6.38 26.62
CA MET A 1 0.65 7.86 26.60
C MET A 1 1.36 8.34 25.35
N LEU A 2 0.63 8.39 24.22
CA LEU A 2 1.19 8.75 22.92
C LEU A 2 1.38 10.27 22.88
N LEU A 3 2.62 10.71 22.72
CA LEU A 3 2.97 12.12 22.59
C LEU A 3 2.44 12.66 21.26
N GLN A 4 1.39 13.49 21.33
CA GLN A 4 1.10 14.50 20.33
C GLN A 4 2.24 15.53 20.33
N GLN A 5 2.95 15.67 19.21
CA GLN A 5 3.62 16.92 18.88
C GLN A 5 3.25 17.32 17.46
N SER A 6 2.39 18.33 17.39
CA SER A 6 2.15 19.17 16.23
C SER A 6 3.12 20.35 16.24
N SER A 7 3.88 20.56 15.17
CA SER A 7 3.91 21.78 14.35
C SER A 7 5.28 22.13 13.76
N LEU A 8 5.23 22.63 12.51
CA LEU A 8 6.09 23.69 11.95
C LEU A 8 7.60 23.46 11.90
N TYR A 9 8.08 22.63 10.96
CA TYR A 9 9.41 22.81 10.36
C TYR A 9 9.35 22.54 8.85
N GLY A 10 9.89 23.48 8.07
CA GLY A 10 9.90 23.43 6.61
C GLY A 10 10.51 22.13 6.09
N TYR A 11 9.78 21.46 5.19
CA TYR A 11 10.22 20.24 4.54
C TYR A 11 11.47 20.51 3.70
N LYS A 12 12.64 20.19 4.25
CA LYS A 12 13.88 20.08 3.49
C LYS A 12 13.78 18.76 2.71
N LYS A 13 13.44 18.84 1.41
CA LYS A 13 13.40 17.68 0.52
C LYS A 13 14.78 17.02 0.50
N MET A 14 14.89 15.83 1.09
CA MET A 14 16.12 15.05 1.11
C MET A 14 16.22 14.21 -0.16
N THR A 15 17.36 14.32 -0.83
CA THR A 15 17.67 13.52 -2.00
C THR A 15 18.20 12.16 -1.52
N ILE A 16 17.33 11.15 -1.50
CA ILE A 16 17.81 9.76 -1.56
C ILE A 16 18.50 9.61 -2.93
N PRO A 17 19.71 9.03 -3.03
CA PRO A 17 20.34 8.80 -4.33
C PRO A 17 19.32 8.12 -5.24
N SER A 18 19.28 8.50 -6.50
CA SER A 18 18.38 7.97 -7.54
C SER A 18 18.55 6.45 -7.81
N LYS A 19 19.28 5.74 -6.95
CA LYS A 19 19.61 4.32 -6.97
C LYS A 19 19.67 3.75 -5.53
N GLY A 20 18.57 3.80 -4.78
CA GLY A 20 18.42 3.08 -3.51
C GLY A 20 19.46 3.38 -2.42
N PHE A 21 19.42 2.59 -1.34
CA PHE A 21 20.46 2.61 -0.32
C PHE A 21 21.77 2.05 -0.87
N ILE A 22 22.86 2.79 -0.69
CA ILE A 22 24.20 2.25 -0.86
C ILE A 22 24.47 1.38 0.37
N GLU A 23 24.88 0.13 0.15
CA GLU A 23 25.28 -0.81 1.20
C GLU A 23 26.25 -0.12 2.18
N GLY A 24 25.88 -0.06 3.46
CA GLY A 24 26.66 0.63 4.51
C GLY A 24 26.35 2.12 4.75
N SER A 25 25.45 2.75 3.98
CA SER A 25 25.05 4.15 4.17
C SER A 25 23.56 4.29 4.48
N PHE A 26 23.18 3.98 5.72
CA PHE A 26 21.84 4.28 6.24
C PHE A 26 21.74 5.76 6.63
N PRO A 27 20.69 6.50 6.23
CA PRO A 27 20.34 7.80 6.79
C PRO A 27 20.17 7.70 8.29
N ASP A 28 20.56 8.75 9.03
CA ASP A 28 20.55 8.72 10.49
C ASP A 28 19.13 8.52 11.03
N GLU A 29 18.10 9.04 10.36
CA GLU A 29 16.70 8.82 10.74
C GLU A 29 16.28 7.34 10.62
N LEU A 30 16.82 6.61 9.64
CA LEU A 30 16.56 5.17 9.51
C LEU A 30 17.31 4.38 10.58
N LYS A 31 18.53 4.80 10.94
CA LYS A 31 19.28 4.17 12.04
C LYS A 31 18.54 4.33 13.37
N GLU A 32 18.08 5.54 13.68
CA GLU A 32 17.30 5.84 14.87
C GLU A 32 15.99 5.05 14.89
N ALA A 33 15.29 4.97 13.75
CA ALA A 33 14.08 4.17 13.61
C ALA A 33 14.34 2.68 13.88
N LEU A 34 15.43 2.11 13.32
CA LEU A 34 15.80 0.72 13.54
C LEU A 34 16.15 0.44 15.00
N GLN A 35 16.91 1.32 15.65
CA GLN A 35 17.23 1.19 17.07
C GLN A 35 15.98 1.23 17.95
N SER A 36 15.04 2.15 17.65
CA SER A 36 13.78 2.23 18.37
C SER A 36 12.91 0.98 18.17
N VAL A 37 12.84 0.45 16.95
CA VAL A 37 12.08 -0.77 16.65
C VAL A 37 12.69 -1.98 17.32
N ALA A 38 14.02 -2.12 17.28
CA ALA A 38 14.72 -3.21 17.95
C ALA A 38 14.42 -3.21 19.46
N ALA A 39 14.52 -2.04 20.10
CA ALA A 39 14.20 -1.90 21.52
C ALA A 39 12.75 -2.27 21.86
N GLU A 40 11.78 -1.89 21.02
CA GLU A 40 10.38 -2.27 21.18
C GLU A 40 10.17 -3.80 21.05
N LEU A 41 10.92 -4.44 20.16
CA LEU A 41 10.92 -5.90 19.99
C LEU A 41 11.74 -6.64 21.06
N GLY A 42 12.30 -5.93 22.04
CA GLY A 42 13.10 -6.51 23.12
C GLY A 42 14.51 -6.92 22.70
N ASP A 43 15.02 -6.37 21.59
CA ASP A 43 16.32 -6.65 21.01
C ASP A 43 17.18 -5.36 20.90
N VAL A 44 18.43 -5.50 20.47
CA VAL A 44 19.32 -4.35 20.22
C VAL A 44 20.12 -4.57 18.95
N VAL A 45 20.09 -3.59 18.04
CA VAL A 45 20.98 -3.54 16.88
C VAL A 45 22.29 -2.89 17.31
N ASP A 46 23.24 -3.71 17.80
CA ASP A 46 24.55 -3.24 18.27
C ASP A 46 25.46 -2.77 17.11
N ASP A 47 25.41 -3.49 15.98
CA ASP A 47 26.18 -3.17 14.77
C ASP A 47 25.24 -3.00 13.58
N ILE A 48 25.06 -1.75 13.15
CA ILE A 48 24.27 -1.40 11.96
C ILE A 48 24.90 -1.98 10.69
N GLY A 49 26.22 -2.21 10.68
CA GLY A 49 26.92 -2.88 9.58
C GLY A 49 26.57 -4.36 9.44
N ALA A 50 26.04 -4.99 10.49
CA ALA A 50 25.55 -6.37 10.48
C ALA A 50 24.08 -6.49 10.05
N VAL A 51 23.42 -5.37 9.71
CA VAL A 51 22.05 -5.35 9.21
C VAL A 51 22.06 -5.73 7.73
N GLU A 52 21.38 -6.83 7.40
CA GLU A 52 21.20 -7.27 6.02
C GLU A 52 19.98 -6.58 5.40
N LEU A 53 20.18 -5.98 4.23
CA LEU A 53 19.13 -5.29 3.47
C LEU A 53 18.91 -6.00 2.13
N THR A 54 17.76 -6.64 1.96
CA THR A 54 17.39 -7.32 0.70
C THR A 54 16.28 -6.55 0.00
N ARG A 55 16.53 -6.05 -1.22
CA ARG A 55 15.49 -5.38 -2.01
C ARG A 55 14.45 -6.40 -2.49
N LEU A 56 13.18 -6.12 -2.21
CA LEU A 56 12.05 -6.87 -2.75
C LEU A 56 11.62 -6.25 -4.08
N THR A 57 11.47 -7.08 -5.12
CA THR A 57 11.00 -6.67 -6.44
C THR A 57 9.48 -6.73 -6.53
N GLY A 58 8.87 -6.01 -7.47
CA GLY A 58 7.43 -6.03 -7.73
C GLY A 58 6.62 -4.87 -7.15
N ALA A 59 7.23 -4.01 -6.32
CA ALA A 59 6.59 -2.76 -5.91
C ALA A 59 6.80 -1.66 -6.98
N PHE A 60 5.70 -1.13 -7.52
CA PHE A 60 5.73 -0.13 -8.59
C PHE A 60 5.92 1.30 -8.09
N THR A 61 5.34 1.65 -6.93
CA THR A 61 5.25 3.03 -6.44
C THR A 61 6.19 3.35 -5.28
N ASN A 62 6.68 2.32 -4.59
CA ASN A 62 7.52 2.42 -3.40
C ASN A 62 8.70 1.46 -3.54
N GLU A 63 9.83 1.79 -2.94
CA GLU A 63 10.93 0.83 -2.80
C GLU A 63 10.71 0.04 -1.51
N VAL A 64 10.72 -1.29 -1.62
CA VAL A 64 10.48 -2.18 -0.48
C VAL A 64 11.75 -3.00 -0.25
N TYR A 65 12.18 -3.03 1.01
CA TYR A 65 13.34 -3.78 1.44
C TYR A 65 12.96 -4.66 2.64
N GLN A 66 13.43 -5.90 2.63
CA GLN A 66 13.47 -6.72 3.82
C GLN A 66 14.74 -6.38 4.60
N ILE A 67 14.58 -6.14 5.89
CA ILE A 67 15.68 -5.92 6.82
C ILE A 67 15.76 -7.12 7.75
N ASN A 68 16.95 -7.70 7.87
CA ASN A 68 17.26 -8.71 8.86
C ASN A 68 18.43 -8.25 9.74
N TRP A 69 18.36 -8.50 11.04
CA TRP A 69 19.53 -8.39 11.91
C TRP A 69 19.67 -9.62 12.80
N PRO A 70 20.90 -10.02 13.16
CA PRO A 70 21.14 -11.11 14.08
C PRO A 70 20.62 -10.75 15.47
N THR A 71 19.84 -11.66 16.07
CA THR A 71 19.34 -11.48 17.44
C THR A 71 20.42 -11.89 18.45
N LYS A 72 20.46 -11.25 19.62
CA LYS A 72 21.44 -11.59 20.68
C LYS A 72 21.27 -12.99 21.27
N ASN A 73 20.07 -13.56 21.17
CA ASN A 73 19.71 -14.80 21.87
C ASN A 73 19.89 -16.07 21.01
N GLY A 74 20.42 -15.96 19.79
CA GLY A 74 20.54 -17.10 18.87
C GLY A 74 19.21 -17.54 18.26
N ASP A 75 18.15 -16.75 18.46
CA ASP A 75 16.87 -16.90 17.76
C ASP A 75 17.03 -16.52 16.28
N PRO A 76 16.16 -17.04 15.38
CA PRO A 76 16.17 -16.64 13.98
C PRO A 76 16.14 -15.12 13.84
N SER A 77 16.88 -14.58 12.86
CA SER A 77 17.02 -13.15 12.63
C SER A 77 15.66 -12.46 12.59
N GLN A 78 15.54 -11.33 13.30
CA GLN A 78 14.32 -10.54 13.25
C GLN A 78 14.15 -9.98 11.85
N LYS A 79 12.96 -10.16 11.29
CA LYS A 79 12.61 -9.70 9.94
C LYS A 79 11.61 -8.58 10.03
N ILE A 80 11.92 -7.45 9.41
CA ILE A 80 10.99 -6.34 9.22
C ILE A 80 11.00 -5.87 7.77
N LEU A 81 10.00 -5.09 7.38
CA LEU A 81 9.93 -4.46 6.08
C LEU A 81 10.20 -2.96 6.20
N LEU A 82 11.12 -2.47 5.39
CA LEU A 82 11.31 -1.06 5.12
C LEU A 82 10.60 -0.70 3.83
N ARG A 83 9.64 0.23 3.91
CA ARG A 83 9.01 0.84 2.75
C ARG A 83 9.44 2.29 2.62
N VAL A 84 10.15 2.58 1.54
CA VAL A 84 10.55 3.93 1.16
C VAL A 84 9.55 4.50 0.17
N TYR A 85 9.09 5.71 0.45
CA TYR A 85 8.14 6.42 -0.38
C TYR A 85 8.79 6.92 -1.67
N GLY A 86 8.24 6.51 -2.82
CA GLY A 86 8.70 7.01 -4.11
C GLY A 86 8.25 8.44 -4.40
N ASP A 87 9.01 9.13 -5.25
CA ASP A 87 8.70 10.46 -5.77
C ASP A 87 7.72 10.41 -6.95
N GLY A 88 6.95 11.48 -7.16
CA GLY A 88 6.22 11.72 -8.42
C GLY A 88 4.78 11.18 -8.49
N ILE A 89 4.30 10.49 -7.46
CA ILE A 89 2.90 10.01 -7.40
C ILE A 89 1.94 10.98 -6.70
N GLU A 90 2.45 12.09 -6.16
CA GLU A 90 1.68 13.10 -5.39
C GLU A 90 0.60 13.78 -6.23
N VAL A 91 0.80 13.85 -7.56
CA VAL A 91 -0.20 14.36 -8.51
C VAL A 91 -1.43 13.45 -8.57
N PHE A 92 -1.27 12.16 -8.26
CA PHE A 92 -2.31 11.15 -8.38
C PHE A 92 -2.89 10.71 -7.04
N PHE A 93 -2.08 10.76 -5.97
CA PHE A 93 -2.44 10.21 -4.67
C PHE A 93 -2.05 11.14 -3.53
N ASN A 94 -2.96 11.30 -2.58
CA ASN A 94 -2.70 12.01 -1.34
C ASN A 94 -1.99 11.07 -0.36
N ARG A 95 -0.70 11.35 -0.10
CA ARG A 95 0.14 10.57 0.80
C ARG A 95 -0.38 10.55 2.24
N ASP A 96 -0.94 11.65 2.74
CA ASP A 96 -1.49 11.69 4.10
C ASP A 96 -2.68 10.76 4.25
N ASN A 97 -3.51 10.62 3.21
CA ASN A 97 -4.63 9.68 3.22
C ASN A 97 -4.14 8.22 3.20
N GLU A 98 -3.10 7.92 2.41
CA GLU A 98 -2.46 6.59 2.41
C GLU A 98 -1.95 6.24 3.81
N ILE A 99 -1.19 7.16 4.43
CA ILE A 99 -0.60 6.95 5.75
C ILE A 99 -1.70 6.75 6.81
N ARG A 100 -2.74 7.58 6.82
CA ARG A 100 -3.88 7.42 7.75
C ARG A 100 -4.60 6.08 7.55
N THR A 101 -4.79 5.67 6.31
CA THR A 101 -5.42 4.40 5.96
C THR A 101 -4.58 3.24 6.48
N PHE A 102 -3.28 3.25 6.22
CA PHE A 102 -2.34 2.23 6.67
C PHE A 102 -2.28 2.16 8.20
N GLU A 103 -2.12 3.30 8.87
CA GLU A 103 -2.11 3.37 10.34
C GLU A 103 -3.38 2.82 10.97
N TYR A 104 -4.55 3.15 10.39
CA TYR A 104 -5.81 2.62 10.88
C TYR A 104 -5.87 1.10 10.70
N MET A 105 -5.56 0.59 9.52
CA MET A 105 -5.58 -0.86 9.27
C MET A 105 -4.59 -1.62 10.14
N SER A 106 -3.39 -1.09 10.33
CA SER A 106 -2.40 -1.65 11.24
C SER A 106 -2.92 -1.75 12.68
N ARG A 107 -3.52 -0.67 13.22
CA ARG A 107 -4.00 -0.64 14.61
C ARG A 107 -5.16 -1.61 14.87
N HIS A 108 -5.92 -1.96 13.84
CA HIS A 108 -7.09 -2.83 13.94
C HIS A 108 -6.80 -4.26 13.45
N GLY A 109 -5.56 -4.61 13.12
CA GLY A 109 -5.18 -5.97 12.72
C GLY A 109 -5.65 -6.37 11.32
N HIS A 110 -5.90 -5.41 10.43
CA HIS A 110 -6.34 -5.66 9.04
C HIS A 110 -5.20 -5.60 8.02
N GLY A 111 -3.95 -5.53 8.48
CA GLY A 111 -2.74 -5.48 7.66
C GLY A 111 -1.49 -5.57 8.54
N PRO A 112 -0.29 -5.41 7.95
CA PRO A 112 0.95 -5.46 8.71
C PRO A 112 1.00 -4.35 9.77
N ARG A 113 1.57 -4.66 10.94
CA ARG A 113 1.77 -3.68 11.99
C ARG A 113 2.78 -2.62 11.56
N LEU A 114 2.42 -1.35 11.74
CA LEU A 114 3.35 -0.23 11.68
C LEU A 114 4.23 -0.26 12.93
N LEU A 115 5.53 -0.42 12.73
CA LEU A 115 6.53 -0.41 13.81
C LEU A 115 7.05 1.01 14.04
N CYS A 116 7.41 1.70 12.96
CA CYS A 116 7.93 3.06 13.04
C CYS A 116 7.63 3.83 11.76
N ARG A 117 7.47 5.15 11.87
CA ARG A 117 7.35 6.07 10.74
C ARG A 117 8.48 7.08 10.81
N PHE A 118 9.04 7.40 9.66
CA PHE A 118 10.03 8.47 9.49
C PHE A 118 9.70 9.26 8.21
N PRO A 119 10.32 10.43 7.96
CA PRO A 119 9.90 11.33 6.88
C PRO A 119 9.83 10.69 5.49
N ASN A 120 10.73 9.75 5.18
CA ASN A 120 10.86 9.15 3.85
C ASN A 120 10.27 7.74 3.74
N GLY A 121 9.59 7.25 4.78
CA GLY A 121 9.10 5.88 4.76
C GLY A 121 8.54 5.38 6.08
N ARG A 122 8.44 4.06 6.17
CA ARG A 122 7.96 3.36 7.36
C ARG A 122 8.62 1.99 7.50
N LEU A 123 8.71 1.54 8.75
CA LEU A 123 9.06 0.19 9.14
C LEU A 123 7.77 -0.56 9.50
N GLU A 124 7.57 -1.71 8.88
CA GLU A 124 6.40 -2.56 9.00
C GLU A 124 6.83 -3.94 9.53
N GLU A 125 5.91 -4.66 10.18
CA GLU A 125 6.15 -6.08 10.49
C GLU A 125 6.37 -6.88 9.19
N PHE A 126 7.21 -7.90 9.26
CA PHE A 126 7.33 -8.85 8.16
C PHE A 126 6.24 -9.93 8.28
N ILE A 127 5.32 -9.97 7.33
CA ILE A 127 4.29 -11.01 7.28
C ILE A 127 4.92 -12.32 6.78
N HIS A 128 4.85 -13.36 7.60
CA HIS A 128 5.36 -14.70 7.27
C HIS A 128 4.35 -15.48 6.42
N ALA A 129 4.07 -14.97 5.23
CA ALA A 129 3.13 -15.54 4.28
C ALA A 129 3.69 -15.44 2.86
N ARG A 130 3.21 -16.28 1.94
CA ARG A 130 3.56 -16.17 0.53
C ARG A 130 2.54 -15.32 -0.21
N THR A 131 3.01 -14.54 -1.18
CA THR A 131 2.12 -13.88 -2.13
C THR A 131 1.37 -14.92 -2.97
N LEU A 132 0.12 -14.64 -3.29
CA LEU A 132 -0.67 -15.47 -4.19
C LEU A 132 -0.18 -15.34 -5.63
N SER A 133 -0.46 -16.37 -6.44
CA SER A 133 -0.29 -16.34 -7.89
C SER A 133 -1.64 -16.31 -8.60
N ALA A 134 -1.64 -15.99 -9.90
CA ALA A 134 -2.83 -16.13 -10.73
C ALA A 134 -3.41 -17.56 -10.70
N ALA A 135 -2.56 -18.58 -10.57
CA ALA A 135 -3.00 -19.96 -10.46
C ALA A 135 -3.69 -20.26 -9.12
N ASP A 136 -3.26 -19.61 -8.03
CA ASP A 136 -3.89 -19.78 -6.73
C ASP A 136 -5.29 -19.19 -6.69
N LEU A 137 -5.51 -18.02 -7.31
CA LEU A 137 -6.83 -17.39 -7.33
C LEU A 137 -7.91 -18.24 -8.01
N ARG A 138 -7.51 -19.10 -8.96
CA ARG A 138 -8.42 -20.05 -9.63
C ARG A 138 -8.77 -21.27 -8.78
N LYS A 139 -8.06 -21.51 -7.68
CA LYS A 139 -8.39 -22.59 -6.75
C LYS A 139 -9.61 -22.17 -5.94
N HIS A 140 -10.66 -22.99 -5.98
CA HIS A 140 -11.91 -22.74 -5.24
C HIS A 140 -11.65 -22.45 -3.75
N GLU A 141 -10.79 -23.23 -3.11
CA GLU A 141 -10.45 -23.07 -1.70
C GLU A 141 -9.81 -21.71 -1.37
N THR A 142 -8.93 -21.20 -2.23
CA THR A 142 -8.28 -19.90 -2.05
C THR A 142 -9.26 -18.77 -2.34
N ALA A 143 -10.05 -18.90 -3.40
CA ALA A 143 -11.06 -17.91 -3.76
C ALA A 143 -12.09 -17.70 -2.63
N VAL A 144 -12.48 -18.77 -1.92
CA VAL A 144 -13.37 -18.67 -0.76
C VAL A 144 -12.73 -17.86 0.38
N LEU A 145 -11.44 -18.11 0.68
CA LEU A 145 -10.72 -17.36 1.71
C LEU A 145 -10.57 -15.89 1.34
N VAL A 146 -10.25 -15.60 0.08
CA VAL A 146 -10.15 -14.22 -0.42
C VAL A 146 -11.51 -13.53 -0.35
N ALA A 147 -12.60 -14.18 -0.78
CA ALA A 147 -13.94 -13.62 -0.72
C ALA A 147 -14.37 -13.30 0.73
N ALA A 148 -14.08 -14.18 1.68
CA ALA A 148 -14.32 -13.94 3.10
C ALA A 148 -13.52 -12.72 3.59
N LYS A 149 -12.23 -12.64 3.25
CA LYS A 149 -11.38 -11.52 3.65
C LYS A 149 -11.80 -10.19 3.03
N LEU A 150 -12.23 -10.20 1.78
CA LEU A 150 -12.77 -9.02 1.10
C LEU A 150 -14.05 -8.51 1.77
N ARG A 151 -14.93 -9.42 2.20
CA ARG A 151 -16.13 -9.03 2.95
C ARG A 151 -15.78 -8.35 4.28
N GLU A 152 -14.77 -8.85 5.00
CA GLU A 152 -14.26 -8.16 6.19
C GLU A 152 -13.74 -6.76 5.83
N PHE A 153 -12.95 -6.67 4.76
CA PHE A 153 -12.37 -5.42 4.28
C PHE A 153 -13.42 -4.38 3.89
N HIS A 154 -14.49 -4.79 3.19
CA HIS A 154 -15.60 -3.92 2.78
C HIS A 154 -16.37 -3.34 3.97
N ASN A 155 -16.39 -4.06 5.09
CA ASN A 155 -17.10 -3.69 6.31
C ASN A 155 -16.24 -2.89 7.31
N LEU A 156 -15.00 -2.54 6.94
CA LEU A 156 -14.15 -1.71 7.79
C LEU A 156 -14.79 -0.33 8.03
N ASP A 157 -14.89 0.04 9.30
CA ASP A 157 -15.39 1.36 9.71
C ASP A 157 -14.29 2.44 9.61
N MET A 158 -13.80 2.64 8.38
CA MET A 158 -12.70 3.56 8.12
C MET A 158 -13.11 5.00 8.46
N PRO A 159 -12.24 5.76 9.14
CA PRO A 159 -12.53 7.13 9.53
C PRO A 159 -12.58 8.06 8.32
N GLY A 160 -13.48 9.03 8.35
CA GLY A 160 -13.63 10.05 7.32
C GLY A 160 -14.90 9.90 6.48
N PRO A 161 -15.08 10.77 5.48
CA PRO A 161 -16.29 10.77 4.67
C PRO A 161 -16.34 9.55 3.75
N ARG A 162 -17.49 8.86 3.73
CA ARG A 162 -17.77 7.69 2.88
C ARG A 162 -18.10 8.06 1.42
N ASN A 163 -17.49 9.14 0.92
CA ASN A 163 -17.75 9.65 -0.42
C ASN A 163 -17.09 8.74 -1.46
N VAL A 164 -17.78 8.47 -2.57
CA VAL A 164 -17.22 7.74 -3.70
C VAL A 164 -16.24 8.64 -4.46
N LEU A 165 -14.95 8.32 -4.39
CA LEU A 165 -13.88 9.16 -4.98
C LEU A 165 -13.47 8.73 -6.41
N LEU A 166 -13.90 7.55 -6.86
CA LEU A 166 -13.43 6.95 -8.12
C LEU A 166 -13.61 7.89 -9.33
N TRP A 167 -14.81 8.43 -9.51
CA TRP A 167 -15.12 9.24 -10.70
C TRP A 167 -14.32 10.53 -10.76
N ASN A 168 -14.15 11.20 -9.61
CA ASN A 168 -13.31 12.39 -9.52
C ASN A 168 -11.84 12.05 -9.81
N ARG A 169 -11.34 10.93 -9.27
CA ARG A 169 -9.97 10.46 -9.52
C ARG A 169 -9.73 10.18 -11.01
N ILE A 170 -10.65 9.47 -11.68
CA ILE A 170 -10.54 9.21 -13.13
C ILE A 170 -10.53 10.52 -13.92
N ARG A 171 -11.37 11.50 -13.56
CA ARG A 171 -11.38 12.82 -14.22
C ARG A 171 -10.08 13.58 -14.03
N ASP A 172 -9.50 13.53 -12.84
CA ASP A 172 -8.21 14.14 -12.56
C ASP A 172 -7.09 13.47 -13.36
N TRP A 173 -7.10 12.14 -13.48
CA TRP A 173 -6.16 11.39 -14.33
C TRP A 173 -6.28 11.77 -15.80
N ILE A 174 -7.50 11.89 -16.33
CA ILE A 174 -7.73 12.36 -17.71
C ILE A 174 -7.21 13.79 -17.90
N ARG A 175 -7.40 14.67 -16.91
CA ARG A 175 -6.89 16.04 -16.95
C ARG A 175 -5.37 16.06 -17.02
N VAL A 176 -4.70 15.27 -16.16
CA VAL A 176 -3.24 15.16 -16.14
C VAL A 176 -2.73 14.56 -17.45
N ALA A 177 -3.33 13.47 -17.94
CA ALA A 177 -3.00 12.85 -19.22
C ALA A 177 -3.06 13.87 -20.37
N LYS A 178 -4.13 14.67 -20.46
CA LYS A 178 -4.25 15.72 -21.47
C LYS A 178 -3.17 16.81 -21.38
N SER A 179 -2.66 17.08 -20.18
CA SER A 179 -1.61 18.09 -20.00
C SER A 179 -0.22 17.61 -20.40
N ILE A 180 0.01 16.29 -20.42
CA ILE A 180 1.32 15.69 -20.72
C ILE A 180 1.39 15.03 -22.11
N CYS A 181 0.24 14.59 -22.66
CA CYS A 181 0.18 13.94 -23.97
C CYS A 181 0.39 14.93 -25.12
N SER A 182 1.05 14.46 -26.18
CA SER A 182 1.09 15.22 -27.43
C SER A 182 -0.31 15.29 -28.06
N PRO A 183 -0.59 16.28 -28.94
CA PRO A 183 -1.87 16.32 -29.67
C PRO A 183 -2.17 15.03 -30.43
N ARG A 184 -1.12 14.38 -30.97
CA ARG A 184 -1.22 13.09 -31.66
C ARG A 184 -1.68 11.99 -30.70
N ASP A 185 -1.04 11.84 -29.55
CA ASP A 185 -1.41 10.82 -28.57
C ASP A 185 -2.82 11.07 -28.02
N ALA A 186 -3.19 12.34 -27.80
CA ALA A 186 -4.50 12.70 -27.32
C ALA A 186 -5.63 12.30 -28.30
N GLU A 187 -5.36 12.40 -29.60
CA GLU A 187 -6.25 11.94 -30.67
C GLU A 187 -6.25 10.40 -30.78
N GLU A 188 -5.07 9.78 -30.80
CA GLU A 188 -4.90 8.33 -30.91
C GLU A 188 -5.58 7.58 -29.75
N PHE A 189 -5.37 8.03 -28.51
CA PHE A 189 -6.02 7.48 -27.31
C PHE A 189 -7.39 8.08 -27.03
N ARG A 190 -7.89 8.97 -27.91
CA ARG A 190 -9.23 9.57 -27.82
C ARG A 190 -9.55 10.17 -26.44
N LEU A 191 -8.61 10.88 -25.84
CA LEU A 191 -8.74 11.42 -24.47
C LEU A 191 -9.95 12.37 -24.30
N CYS A 192 -10.44 12.98 -25.38
CA CYS A 192 -11.68 13.77 -25.37
C CYS A 192 -12.92 12.90 -25.16
N VAL A 193 -13.00 11.76 -25.84
CA VAL A 193 -14.12 10.82 -25.78
C VAL A 193 -14.17 10.09 -24.43
N ILE A 194 -13.02 9.71 -23.88
CA ILE A 194 -12.95 9.02 -22.57
C ILE A 194 -13.67 9.83 -21.47
N LYS A 195 -13.57 11.16 -21.50
CA LYS A 195 -14.28 12.01 -20.52
C LYS A 195 -15.81 11.85 -20.61
N GLU A 196 -16.34 11.72 -21.83
CA GLU A 196 -17.77 11.53 -22.08
C GLU A 196 -18.20 10.12 -21.67
N GLU A 197 -17.41 9.10 -22.02
CA GLU A 197 -17.64 7.70 -21.61
C GLU A 197 -17.68 7.56 -20.08
N VAL A 198 -16.76 8.20 -19.37
CA VAL A 198 -16.74 8.21 -17.89
C VAL A 198 -18.00 8.83 -17.31
N ASN A 199 -18.50 9.93 -17.88
CA ASN A 199 -19.74 10.55 -17.42
C ASN A 199 -20.97 9.67 -17.72
N MET A 200 -20.97 8.96 -18.85
CA MET A 200 -22.03 8.00 -19.18
C MET A 200 -22.02 6.82 -18.21
N LEU A 201 -20.85 6.24 -17.92
CA LEU A 201 -20.68 5.15 -16.97
C LEU A 201 -21.08 5.55 -15.55
N GLU A 202 -20.65 6.73 -15.08
CA GLU A 202 -21.07 7.26 -13.77
C GLU A 202 -22.59 7.37 -13.70
N LYS A 203 -23.24 7.92 -14.74
CA LYS A 203 -24.69 8.06 -14.77
C LYS A 203 -25.41 6.71 -14.72
N GLN A 204 -24.93 5.71 -15.45
CA GLN A 204 -25.53 4.36 -15.46
C GLN A 204 -25.33 3.66 -14.11
N LEU A 205 -24.11 3.66 -13.58
CA LEU A 205 -23.77 2.97 -12.33
C LEU A 205 -24.28 3.71 -11.09
N SER A 206 -24.63 4.99 -11.21
CA SER A 206 -25.24 5.74 -10.10
C SER A 206 -26.71 5.39 -9.86
N GLN A 207 -27.40 4.74 -10.81
CA GLN A 207 -28.84 4.45 -10.72
C GLN A 207 -29.19 3.34 -9.72
N ASP A 208 -28.24 2.46 -9.40
CA ASP A 208 -28.50 1.34 -8.50
C ASP A 208 -28.23 1.70 -7.03
N HIS A 209 -29.12 1.23 -6.15
CA HIS A 209 -28.95 1.26 -4.69
C HIS A 209 -27.96 0.17 -4.26
N GLN A 210 -26.68 0.39 -4.56
CA GLN A 210 -25.61 -0.47 -4.08
C GLN A 210 -25.01 0.06 -2.79
N GLU A 211 -24.65 -0.88 -1.92
CA GLU A 211 -23.93 -0.61 -0.69
C GLU A 211 -22.55 0.00 -0.99
N ILE A 212 -22.18 1.00 -0.20
CA ILE A 212 -20.85 1.62 -0.25
C ILE A 212 -20.00 0.94 0.83
N GLY A 213 -18.93 0.28 0.38
CA GLY A 213 -17.95 -0.36 1.25
C GLY A 213 -16.57 0.26 1.07
N PHE A 214 -15.69 0.01 2.03
CA PHE A 214 -14.28 0.37 1.88
C PHE A 214 -13.59 -0.64 0.95
N CYS A 215 -13.23 -0.22 -0.27
CA CYS A 215 -12.69 -1.10 -1.29
C CYS A 215 -11.17 -0.97 -1.41
N HIS A 216 -10.49 -2.06 -1.76
CA HIS A 216 -9.03 -2.07 -1.95
C HIS A 216 -8.63 -1.43 -3.30
N ASN A 217 -9.42 -1.67 -4.35
CA ASN A 217 -9.31 -1.16 -5.73
C ASN A 217 -8.06 -1.63 -6.51
N ASP A 218 -7.28 -2.54 -5.95
CA ASP A 218 -6.04 -3.07 -6.55
C ASP A 218 -5.79 -4.53 -6.11
N LEU A 219 -6.78 -5.39 -6.30
CA LEU A 219 -6.75 -6.78 -5.79
C LEU A 219 -5.93 -7.75 -6.63
N GLN A 220 -4.88 -7.28 -7.29
CA GLN A 220 -3.93 -8.16 -7.97
C GLN A 220 -3.34 -9.18 -6.99
N TYR A 221 -3.02 -10.38 -7.48
CA TYR A 221 -2.48 -11.47 -6.67
C TYR A 221 -1.22 -11.07 -5.88
N GLY A 222 -0.46 -10.08 -6.38
CA GLY A 222 0.68 -9.46 -5.72
C GLY A 222 0.39 -8.83 -4.35
N ASN A 223 -0.85 -8.38 -4.14
CA ASN A 223 -1.30 -7.71 -2.92
C ASN A 223 -2.06 -8.65 -1.96
N LEU A 224 -2.11 -9.94 -2.27
CA LEU A 224 -2.77 -10.96 -1.45
C LEU A 224 -1.72 -11.94 -0.94
N MET A 225 -1.65 -12.11 0.38
CA MET A 225 -0.75 -13.07 1.01
C MET A 225 -1.55 -14.18 1.68
N LEU A 226 -1.09 -15.42 1.52
CA LEU A 226 -1.63 -16.60 2.18
C LEU A 226 -0.60 -17.17 3.15
N ASP A 227 -0.99 -17.22 4.42
CA ASP A 227 -0.34 -18.06 5.41
C ASP A 227 -0.86 -19.49 5.24
N GLU A 228 0.03 -20.41 4.86
CA GLU A 228 -0.31 -21.81 4.59
C GLU A 228 -0.59 -22.62 5.88
N GLU A 229 -0.01 -22.20 7.01
CA GLU A 229 -0.20 -22.90 8.29
C GLU A 229 -1.56 -22.53 8.89
N THR A 230 -1.87 -21.23 8.94
CA THR A 230 -3.13 -20.74 9.54
C THR A 230 -4.28 -20.67 8.54
N ARG A 231 -4.00 -20.80 7.23
CA ARG A 231 -4.94 -20.58 6.13
C ARG A 231 -5.58 -19.18 6.14
N THR A 232 -4.82 -18.18 6.59
CA THR A 232 -5.28 -16.79 6.69
C THR A 232 -4.87 -15.99 5.46
N ILE A 233 -5.80 -15.19 4.93
CA ILE A 233 -5.51 -14.20 3.87
C ILE A 233 -5.24 -12.84 4.51
N THR A 234 -4.13 -12.23 4.11
CA THR A 234 -3.81 -10.83 4.42
C THR A 234 -3.78 -10.00 3.14
N ILE A 235 -4.45 -8.85 3.15
CA ILE A 235 -4.48 -7.90 2.04
C ILE A 235 -3.44 -6.82 2.33
N ILE A 236 -2.50 -6.62 1.41
CA ILE A 236 -1.48 -5.57 1.50
C ILE A 236 -2.11 -4.25 1.04
N VAL A 237 -2.17 -3.26 1.93
CA VAL A 237 -2.78 -1.95 1.67
C VAL A 237 -2.17 -1.25 0.45
N SER A 238 -3.03 -0.81 -0.47
CA SER A 238 -2.67 -0.01 -1.64
C SER A 238 -3.04 1.47 -1.49
N LEU A 239 -2.34 2.33 -2.25
CA LEU A 239 -2.66 3.76 -2.44
C LEU A 239 -4.06 4.00 -3.02
N LEU A 240 -4.64 2.96 -3.63
CA LEU A 240 -5.92 3.03 -4.31
C LEU A 240 -7.12 2.83 -3.38
N CYS A 241 -6.92 2.36 -2.15
CA CYS A 241 -8.02 2.09 -1.20
C CYS A 241 -8.90 3.32 -0.99
N SER A 242 -10.22 3.14 -1.09
CA SER A 242 -11.20 4.21 -0.91
C SER A 242 -12.61 3.64 -0.79
N PHE A 243 -13.56 4.47 -0.34
CA PHE A 243 -14.96 4.12 -0.39
C PHE A 243 -15.46 4.09 -1.85
N LEU A 244 -16.09 2.98 -2.22
CA LEU A 244 -16.70 2.75 -3.52
C LEU A 244 -18.00 1.96 -3.32
N LYS A 245 -18.91 2.04 -4.29
CA LYS A 245 -19.94 1.01 -4.42
C LYS A 245 -19.26 -0.34 -4.57
N ILE A 246 -19.74 -1.39 -3.91
CA ILE A 246 -19.08 -2.71 -3.89
C ILE A 246 -19.19 -3.40 -5.27
N TYR A 247 -18.40 -2.93 -6.23
CA TYR A 247 -18.10 -3.56 -7.52
C TYR A 247 -16.80 -4.35 -7.48
N GLU A 248 -16.09 -4.32 -6.35
CA GLU A 248 -14.76 -4.89 -6.22
C GLU A 248 -14.74 -6.41 -6.45
N SER A 249 -15.85 -7.10 -6.16
CA SER A 249 -16.07 -8.49 -6.53
C SER A 249 -15.95 -8.71 -8.05
N SER A 250 -16.39 -7.75 -8.86
CA SER A 250 -16.26 -7.80 -10.33
C SER A 250 -14.82 -7.59 -10.78
N LEU A 251 -14.06 -6.70 -10.11
CA LEU A 251 -12.63 -6.52 -10.37
C LEU A 251 -11.84 -7.78 -10.02
N PHE A 252 -12.19 -8.45 -8.91
CA PHE A 252 -11.62 -9.73 -8.54
C PHE A 252 -11.91 -10.81 -9.58
N ILE A 253 -13.12 -10.86 -10.13
CA ILE A 253 -13.47 -11.79 -11.22
C ILE A 253 -12.65 -11.52 -12.48
N CYS A 254 -12.40 -10.26 -12.85
CA CYS A 254 -11.55 -9.92 -13.98
C CYS A 254 -10.11 -10.47 -13.86
N LEU A 255 -9.61 -10.67 -12.63
CA LEU A 255 -8.27 -11.22 -12.39
C LEU A 255 -8.21 -12.75 -12.48
N LEU A 256 -9.36 -13.44 -12.59
CA LEU A 256 -9.44 -14.89 -12.77
C LEU A 256 -9.34 -15.31 -14.24
N CYS A 257 -9.64 -14.40 -15.17
CA CYS A 257 -9.58 -14.57 -16.62
C CYS A 257 -8.17 -14.33 -17.15
#